data_AF-A0A1C5KK48-F1
#
_entry.id   AF-A0A1C5KK48-F1
#
_cell.length_a   1.000
_cell.length_b   1.000
_cell.length_c   1.000
_cell.angle_alpha   90.00
_cell.angle_beta   90.00
_cell.angle_gamma   90.00
#
_symmetry.space_group_name_H-M   'P 1'
#
loop_
_entity.id
_entity.type
_entity.pdbx_description
1 polymer ?
#
loop_
_entity_poly.entity_id
_entity_poly.type
_entity_poly.pdbx_seq_one_letter_code
_entity_poly.pdbx_strand_id
1 'polypeptide(L)' 'MAFFNSAVTVLQTLVIALGAGLGIWGAINLLEGYGNDNPGAKSQGMKQFMAN' A
#
# COMPACT_ATOMS: atom_id res chain seq x y z
N MET A 1 -12.43 29.34 13.63
CA MET A 1 -11.37 28.39 13.20
C MET A 1 -11.48 26.99 13.82
N ALA A 2 -12.08 26.80 15.00
CA ALA A 2 -12.13 25.49 15.69
C ALA A 2 -12.81 24.36 14.88
N PHE A 3 -13.94 24.64 14.22
CA PHE A 3 -14.65 23.66 13.40
C PHE A 3 -13.78 23.08 12.27
N PHE A 4 -13.11 23.95 11.51
CA PHE A 4 -12.24 23.52 10.42
C PHE A 4 -11.04 22.71 10.91
N ASN A 5 -10.43 23.09 12.04
CA ASN A 5 -9.33 22.31 12.63
C ASN A 5 -9.78 20.91 13.05
N SER A 6 -10.99 20.77 13.61
CA SER A 6 -11.56 19.47 13.95
C SER A 6 -11.82 18.62 12.70
N ALA A 7 -12.39 19.21 11.65
CA ALA A 7 -12.63 18.51 10.38
C ALA A 7 -11.33 18.01 9.74
N VAL A 8 -10.27 18.83 9.73
CA VAL A 8 -8.94 18.44 9.22
C VAL A 8 -8.36 17.28 10.04
N THR A 9 -8.49 17.33 11.36
CA THR A 9 -8.00 16.27 12.25
C THR A 9 -8.68 14.93 11.93
N VAL A 10 -10.01 14.92 11.79
CA VAL A 10 -10.77 13.71 11.44
C VAL A 10 -10.35 13.17 10.07
N LEU A 11 -10.24 14.04 9.06
CA LEU A 11 -9.80 13.64 7.72
C LEU A 11 -8.39 13.05 7.74
N GLN A 12 -7.47 13.65 8.50
CA GLN A 12 -6.11 13.16 8.64
C GLN A 12 -6.07 11.77 9.29
N THR A 13 -6.87 11.54 10.34
CA THR A 13 -6.99 10.20 10.95
C THR A 13 -7.47 9.16 9.94
N LEU A 14 -8.49 9.49 9.13
CA LEU A 14 -9.02 8.57 8.12
C LEU A 14 -7.99 8.28 7.03
N VAL A 15 -7.31 9.31 6.51
CA VAL A 15 -6.28 9.15 5.46
C VAL A 15 -5.13 8.28 5.95
N ILE A 16 -4.65 8.51 7.18
CA ILE A 16 -3.56 7.70 7.75
C ILE A 16 -4.01 6.25 7.96
N ALA A 17 -5.21 6.04 8.52
CA ALA A 17 -5.71 4.69 8.76
C ALA A 17 -5.92 3.90 7.46
N LEU A 18 -6.52 4.52 6.44
CA LEU A 18 -6.73 3.91 5.13
C LEU A 18 -5.41 3.68 4.39
N GLY A 19 -4.52 4.67 4.40
CA GLY A 19 -3.19 4.57 3.77
C GLY A 19 -2.34 3.48 4.40
N ALA A 20 -2.32 3.38 5.73
CA ALA A 20 -1.63 2.31 6.44
C ALA A 20 -2.24 0.92 6.13
N GLY A 21 -3.58 0.81 6.15
CA GLY A 21 -4.28 -0.43 5.83
C GLY A 21 -4.01 -0.91 4.41
N LEU A 22 -4.10 -0.02 3.41
CA LEU A 22 -3.80 -0.32 2.01
C LEU A 22 -2.31 -0.62 1.79
N GLY A 23 -1.42 0.07 2.49
CA GLY A 23 0.02 -0.17 2.43
C GLY A 23 0.39 -1.57 2.92
N ILE A 24 -0.16 -1.98 4.07
CA ILE A 24 0.03 -3.34 4.62
C ILE A 24 -0.59 -4.38 3.68
N TRP A 25 -1.82 -4.16 3.22
CA TRP A 25 -2.51 -5.06 2.28
C TRP A 25 -1.70 -5.25 0.98
N GLY A 26 -1.22 -4.16 0.39
CA GLY A 26 -0.38 -4.19 -0.80
C GLY A 26 0.94 -4.93 -0.57
N ALA A 27 1.61 -4.67 0.56
CA ALA A 27 2.85 -5.36 0.92
C ALA A 27 2.64 -6.87 1.08
N ILE A 28 1.56 -7.29 1.73
CA ILE A 28 1.20 -8.72 1.87
C ILE A 28 0.99 -9.35 0.50
N ASN A 29 0.19 -8.75 -0.38
CA ASN A 29 -0.06 -9.30 -1.72
C ASN A 29 1.23 -9.41 -2.56
N LEU A 30 2.15 -8.46 -2.42
CA LEU A 30 3.46 -8.54 -3.07
C LEU A 30 4.29 -9.71 -2.51
N LEU A 31 4.28 -9.92 -1.20
CA LEU A 31 5.01 -11.02 -0.57
C LEU A 31 4.38 -12.39 -0.86
N GLU A 32 3.06 -12.51 -0.86
CA GLU A 32 2.32 -13.71 -1.27
C GLU A 32 2.59 -14.04 -2.75
N GLY A 33 2.56 -13.04 -3.63
CA GLY A 33 2.88 -13.20 -5.04
C GLY A 33 4.35 -13.55 -5.29
N TYR A 34 5.28 -12.99 -4.51
CA TYR A 34 6.73 -13.23 -4.67
C TYR A 34 7.19 -14.58 -4.11
N GLY A 35 6.59 -15.02 -2.99
CA GLY A 35 6.89 -16.28 -2.30
C GLY A 35 6.17 -17.50 -2.88
N ASN A 36 5.15 -17.29 -3.72
CA ASN A 36 4.59 -18.35 -4.53
C ASN A 36 5.66 -18.84 -5.53
N ASP A 37 5.92 -20.16 -5.59
CA ASP A 37 6.85 -20.80 -6.55
C ASP A 37 6.32 -20.79 -8.00
N ASN A 38 5.65 -19.70 -8.37
CA ASN A 38 5.14 -19.41 -9.70
C ASN A 38 6.16 -18.54 -10.46
N PRO A 39 6.84 -19.09 -11.49
CA PRO A 39 7.86 -18.36 -12.26
C PRO A 39 7.37 -17.04 -12.87
N GLY A 40 6.07 -16.97 -13.21
CA GLY A 40 5.44 -15.76 -13.74
C GLY A 40 5.36 -14.61 -12.73
N ALA A 41 5.14 -14.91 -11.45
CA ALA A 41 4.99 -13.90 -10.40
C ALA A 41 6.35 -13.30 -9.96
N LYS A 42 7.40 -14.14 -9.90
CA LYS A 42 8.78 -13.67 -9.66
C LYS A 42 9.29 -12.79 -10.81
N SER A 43 8.95 -13.13 -12.05
CA SER A 43 9.31 -12.33 -13.23
C SER A 43 8.61 -10.97 -13.24
N GLN A 44 7.38 -10.85 -12.71
CA GLN A 44 6.68 -9.56 -12.62
C GLN A 44 7.39 -8.58 -11.66
N GLY A 45 7.82 -9.03 -10.48
CA GLY A 45 8.61 -8.18 -9.58
C GLY A 45 9.94 -7.72 -10.20
N MET A 46 10.61 -8.61 -10.93
CA MET A 46 11.84 -8.26 -11.67
C MET A 46 11.57 -7.30 -12.83
N LYS A 47 10.45 -7.46 -13.57
CA LYS A 47 10.03 -6.52 -14.61
C LYS A 47 9.71 -5.14 -14.04
N GLN A 48 9.13 -5.06 -12.84
CA GLN A 48 8.87 -3.80 -12.16
C GLN A 48 10.18 -3.13 -11.71
N PHE A 49 11.16 -3.92 -11.28
CA PHE A 49 12.49 -3.43 -10.90
C PHE A 49 13.33 -2.98 -12.11
N MET A 50 13.26 -3.72 -13.22
CA MET A 50 13.96 -3.42 -14.48
C MET A 50 13.27 -2.35 -15.34
N ALA A 51 12.04 -1.94 -14.99
CA ALA A 51 11.32 -0.88 -15.69
C ALA A 51 11.77 0.53 -15.28
N ASN A 52 12.79 0.63 -14.40
CA ASN A 52 13.51 1.87 -14.09
C ASN A 52 14.80 1.97 -14.88
#